data_AF-A0A212C7Y9-F1
#
_entry.id   AF-A0A212C7Y9-F1
#
_cell.length_a   1.000
_cell.length_b   1.000
_cell.length_c   1.000
_cell.angle_alpha   90.00
_cell.angle_beta   90.00
_cell.angle_gamma   90.00
#
_symmetry.space_group_name_H-M   'P 1'
#
loop_
_entity.id
_entity.type
_entity.pdbx_description
1 polymer ?
#
loop_
_entity_poly.entity_id
_entity_poly.type
_entity_poly.pdbx_seq_one_letter_code
_entity_poly.pdbx_strand_id
1 'polypeptide(L)'
;EAYDHLLEAPVTREQLNHYRNVAEAARSELAATLVKFESAQSELRELRSKLLSKEVSCQELKAEMESYKENNARKSSLLISLRDRVQELEEESAALSTSKIRTEITAQSAIKENQELKKKVVELDEKLQKCLKENEENKNQVSQNCRKHEEFLAQLRDCLDPEKNEKASDEDLILKLGELCKENAFVKGQIVALEETINVHEMEAKASRETIMRLASEVNRAQKKAASCIEEKGKLSQVQYVEHVCASVIMFMKQKLKIRCG
;
A
#
# COMPACT_ATOMS: atom_id res chain seq x y z
N GLU A 1 -77.93 -138.82 -108.64
CA GLU A 1 -77.61 -137.90 -109.76
C GLU A 1 -77.91 -136.50 -109.29
N ALA A 2 -77.07 -135.49 -109.45
CA ALA A 2 -75.73 -135.36 -109.98
C ALA A 2 -75.30 -133.95 -109.57
N TYR A 3 -74.05 -133.78 -109.12
CA TYR A 3 -73.16 -132.63 -109.35
C TYR A 3 -73.78 -131.21 -109.21
N ASP A 4 -73.25 -130.29 -108.40
CA ASP A 4 -71.85 -129.91 -108.46
C ASP A 4 -71.46 -128.96 -107.30
N HIS A 5 -70.18 -129.00 -107.02
CA HIS A 5 -69.37 -128.36 -105.98
C HIS A 5 -69.64 -126.86 -105.75
N LEU A 6 -69.77 -126.40 -104.50
CA LEU A 6 -68.63 -125.93 -103.70
C LEU A 6 -67.78 -124.90 -104.45
N LEU A 7 -68.28 -123.66 -104.54
CA LEU A 7 -67.51 -122.47 -104.90
C LEU A 7 -67.93 -121.32 -103.96
N GLU A 8 -67.58 -121.48 -102.69
CA GLU A 8 -67.26 -120.34 -101.84
C GLU A 8 -66.06 -119.65 -102.53
N ALA A 9 -66.35 -118.70 -103.42
CA ALA A 9 -65.35 -118.07 -104.27
C ALA A 9 -64.23 -117.47 -103.40
N PRO A 10 -62.95 -117.79 -103.63
CA PRO A 10 -61.82 -117.26 -102.84
C PRO A 10 -61.85 -115.72 -102.76
N VAL A 11 -62.29 -115.09 -103.86
CA VAL A 11 -62.31 -113.64 -104.08
C VAL A 11 -63.18 -112.88 -103.06
N THR A 12 -64.32 -113.43 -102.60
CA THR A 12 -65.18 -112.74 -101.62
C THR A 12 -64.69 -112.90 -100.18
N ARG A 13 -64.09 -114.05 -99.86
CA ARG A 13 -63.48 -114.32 -98.53
C ARG A 13 -62.19 -113.54 -98.33
N GLU A 14 -61.37 -113.42 -99.37
CA GLU A 14 -60.14 -112.62 -99.38
C GLU A 14 -60.42 -111.12 -99.24
N GLN A 15 -61.43 -110.58 -99.93
CA GLN A 15 -61.87 -109.19 -99.75
C GLN A 15 -62.38 -108.90 -98.34
N LEU A 16 -63.18 -109.81 -97.76
CA LEU A 16 -63.69 -109.64 -96.40
C LEU A 16 -62.56 -109.68 -95.36
N ASN A 17 -61.58 -110.56 -95.54
CA ASN A 17 -60.37 -110.60 -94.71
C ASN A 17 -59.51 -109.33 -94.88
N HIS A 18 -59.40 -108.78 -96.09
CA HIS A 18 -58.68 -107.53 -96.34
C HIS A 18 -59.31 -106.36 -95.58
N TYR A 19 -60.62 -106.15 -95.70
CA TYR A 19 -61.32 -105.09 -94.95
C TYR A 19 -61.24 -105.30 -93.44
N ARG A 20 -61.31 -106.54 -92.95
CA ARG A 20 -61.12 -106.84 -91.53
C ARG A 20 -59.73 -106.43 -91.06
N ASN A 21 -58.68 -106.81 -91.79
CA ASN A 21 -57.29 -106.47 -91.44
C ASN A 21 -57.05 -104.95 -91.47
N VAL A 22 -57.59 -104.24 -92.47
CA VAL A 22 -57.52 -102.76 -92.54
C VAL A 22 -58.26 -102.12 -91.35
N ALA A 23 -59.44 -102.62 -90.99
CA ALA A 23 -60.19 -102.13 -89.84
C ALA A 23 -59.50 -102.46 -88.49
N GLU A 24 -58.84 -103.61 -88.37
CA GLU A 24 -58.02 -103.98 -87.21
C GLU A 24 -56.75 -103.12 -87.09
N ALA A 25 -56.07 -102.86 -88.21
CA ALA A 25 -54.93 -101.95 -88.27
C ALA A 25 -55.33 -100.52 -87.87
N ALA A 26 -56.42 -99.99 -88.45
CA ALA A 26 -56.95 -98.67 -88.10
C ALA A 26 -57.36 -98.58 -86.62
N ARG A 27 -57.98 -99.63 -86.06
CA ARG A 27 -58.29 -99.70 -84.62
C ARG A 27 -57.03 -99.72 -83.75
N SER A 28 -55.99 -100.43 -84.18
CA SER A 28 -54.71 -100.50 -83.47
C SER A 28 -53.97 -99.15 -83.50
N GLU A 29 -53.96 -98.48 -84.64
CA GLU A 29 -53.41 -97.13 -84.81
C GLU A 29 -54.18 -96.10 -83.98
N LEU A 30 -55.52 -96.19 -83.95
CA LEU A 30 -56.35 -95.35 -83.10
C LEU A 30 -56.04 -95.58 -81.61
N ALA A 31 -55.92 -96.83 -81.16
CA ALA A 31 -55.55 -97.13 -79.79
C ALA A 31 -54.15 -96.59 -79.44
N ALA A 32 -53.16 -96.75 -80.32
CA ALA A 32 -51.81 -96.25 -80.12
C ALA A 32 -51.74 -94.71 -80.08
N THR A 33 -52.52 -94.03 -80.91
CA THR A 33 -52.61 -92.56 -80.91
C THR A 33 -53.33 -92.03 -79.67
N LEU A 34 -54.38 -92.72 -79.19
CA LEU A 34 -55.06 -92.39 -77.94
C LEU A 34 -54.12 -92.49 -76.73
N VAL A 35 -53.35 -93.58 -76.61
CA VAL A 35 -52.37 -93.73 -75.50
C VAL A 35 -51.32 -92.61 -75.54
N LYS A 36 -50.81 -92.25 -76.74
CA LYS A 36 -49.87 -91.13 -76.90
C LYS A 36 -50.49 -89.80 -76.50
N PHE A 37 -51.74 -89.57 -76.89
CA PHE A 37 -52.48 -88.37 -76.52
C PHE A 37 -52.68 -88.27 -75.01
N GLU A 38 -53.08 -89.36 -74.35
CA GLU A 38 -53.25 -89.43 -72.90
C GLU A 38 -51.91 -89.21 -72.16
N SER A 39 -50.82 -89.82 -72.64
CA SER A 39 -49.46 -89.59 -72.10
C SER A 39 -49.07 -88.12 -72.20
N ALA A 40 -49.17 -87.52 -73.39
CA ALA A 40 -48.84 -86.11 -73.60
C ALA A 40 -49.73 -85.18 -72.75
N GLN A 41 -51.02 -85.51 -72.59
CA GLN A 41 -51.94 -84.76 -71.74
C GLN A 41 -51.54 -84.84 -70.26
N SER A 42 -51.06 -86.00 -69.79
CA SER A 42 -50.57 -86.17 -68.42
C SER A 42 -49.30 -85.37 -68.15
N GLU A 43 -48.32 -85.41 -69.06
CA GLU A 43 -47.08 -84.62 -68.98
C GLU A 43 -47.38 -83.11 -68.97
N LEU A 44 -48.33 -82.66 -69.79
CA LEU A 44 -48.73 -81.26 -69.85
C LEU A 44 -49.40 -80.81 -68.53
N ARG A 45 -50.18 -81.67 -67.86
CA ARG A 45 -50.71 -81.38 -66.51
C ARG A 45 -49.58 -81.30 -65.48
N GLU A 46 -48.61 -82.21 -65.52
CA GLU A 46 -47.47 -82.22 -64.61
C GLU A 46 -46.60 -80.96 -64.77
N LEU A 47 -46.27 -80.59 -66.02
CA LEU A 47 -45.52 -79.37 -66.32
C LEU A 47 -46.26 -78.12 -65.86
N ARG A 48 -47.58 -78.04 -66.06
CA ARG A 48 -48.39 -76.94 -65.51
C ARG A 48 -48.34 -76.87 -63.99
N SER A 49 -48.43 -78.02 -63.31
CA SER A 49 -48.30 -78.06 -61.85
C SER A 49 -46.92 -77.60 -61.37
N LYS A 50 -45.84 -78.02 -62.05
CA LYS A 50 -44.47 -77.57 -61.75
C LYS A 50 -44.29 -76.08 -62.00
N LEU A 51 -44.84 -75.56 -63.09
CA LEU A 51 -44.82 -74.14 -63.41
C LEU A 51 -45.51 -73.32 -62.32
N LEU A 52 -46.72 -73.72 -61.91
CA LEU A 52 -47.44 -73.05 -60.83
C LEU A 52 -46.67 -73.09 -59.50
N SER A 53 -46.05 -74.22 -59.15
CA SER A 53 -45.21 -74.32 -57.95
C SER A 53 -44.00 -73.39 -58.00
N LYS A 54 -43.34 -73.27 -59.16
CA LYS A 54 -42.21 -72.34 -59.35
C LYS A 54 -42.65 -70.88 -59.34
N GLU A 55 -43.82 -70.56 -59.89
CA GLU A 55 -44.40 -69.22 -59.83
C GLU A 55 -44.63 -68.78 -58.37
N VAL A 56 -45.20 -69.65 -57.54
CA VAL A 56 -45.38 -69.37 -56.09
C VAL A 56 -44.02 -69.15 -55.41
N SER A 57 -43.04 -70.02 -55.65
CA SER A 57 -41.70 -69.87 -55.08
C SER A 57 -41.00 -68.57 -55.53
N CYS A 58 -41.19 -68.14 -56.79
CA CYS A 58 -40.67 -66.87 -57.28
C CYS A 58 -41.34 -65.67 -56.58
N GLN A 59 -42.63 -65.74 -56.29
CA GLN A 59 -43.35 -64.69 -55.58
C GLN A 59 -42.90 -64.58 -54.11
N GLU A 60 -42.67 -65.71 -53.44
CA GLU A 60 -42.12 -65.75 -52.08
C GLU A 60 -40.72 -65.13 -52.01
N LEU A 61 -39.82 -65.53 -52.92
CA LEU A 61 -38.46 -64.96 -53.01
C LEU A 61 -38.50 -63.45 -53.30
N LYS A 62 -39.44 -62.99 -54.13
CA LYS A 62 -39.62 -61.57 -54.40
C LYS A 62 -40.06 -60.80 -53.14
N ALA A 63 -41.00 -61.34 -52.36
CA ALA A 63 -41.44 -60.74 -51.11
C ALA A 63 -40.30 -60.68 -50.08
N GLU A 64 -39.51 -61.75 -49.97
CA GLU A 64 -38.33 -61.80 -49.10
C GLU A 64 -37.28 -60.76 -49.51
N MET A 65 -36.97 -60.65 -50.82
CA MET A 65 -36.04 -59.64 -51.33
C MET A 65 -36.48 -58.20 -50.98
N GLU A 66 -37.78 -57.88 -51.13
CA GLU A 66 -38.29 -56.55 -50.76
C GLU A 66 -38.20 -56.30 -49.25
N SER A 67 -38.47 -57.31 -48.42
CA SER A 67 -38.26 -57.22 -46.96
C SER A 67 -36.80 -56.94 -46.60
N TYR A 68 -35.86 -57.61 -47.26
CA TYR A 68 -34.42 -57.36 -47.09
C TYR A 68 -34.03 -55.93 -47.47
N LYS A 69 -34.53 -55.40 -48.59
CA LYS A 69 -34.28 -54.01 -49.02
C LYS A 69 -34.79 -53.01 -48.00
N GLU A 70 -36.02 -53.18 -47.51
CA GLU A 70 -36.61 -52.30 -46.52
C GLU A 70 -35.83 -52.32 -45.20
N ASN A 71 -35.46 -53.52 -44.72
CA ASN A 71 -34.64 -53.67 -43.51
C ASN A 71 -33.26 -53.01 -43.67
N ASN A 72 -32.63 -53.16 -44.83
CA ASN A 72 -31.36 -52.52 -45.11
C ASN A 72 -31.47 -50.99 -45.13
N ALA A 73 -32.55 -50.44 -45.71
CA ALA A 73 -32.82 -49.01 -45.69
C ALA A 73 -33.03 -48.50 -44.25
N ARG A 74 -33.86 -49.19 -43.45
CA ARG A 74 -34.08 -48.85 -42.04
C ARG A 74 -32.78 -48.84 -41.22
N LYS A 75 -31.94 -49.88 -41.38
CA LYS A 75 -30.63 -49.96 -40.71
C LYS A 75 -29.68 -48.86 -41.17
N SER A 76 -29.68 -48.53 -42.45
CA SER A 76 -28.84 -47.45 -43.01
C SER A 76 -29.24 -46.09 -42.45
N SER A 77 -30.54 -45.79 -42.38
CA SER A 77 -31.05 -44.56 -41.76
C SER A 77 -30.69 -44.47 -40.28
N LEU A 78 -30.82 -45.57 -39.53
CA LEU A 78 -30.42 -45.61 -38.12
C LEU A 78 -28.92 -45.34 -37.95
N LEU A 79 -28.10 -45.95 -38.80
CA LEU A 79 -26.64 -45.79 -38.75
C LEU A 79 -26.22 -44.34 -39.08
N ILE A 80 -26.90 -43.66 -39.99
CA ILE A 80 -26.68 -42.22 -40.25
C ILE A 80 -27.04 -41.40 -39.01
N SER A 81 -28.24 -41.59 -38.45
CA SER A 81 -28.67 -40.86 -37.25
C SER A 81 -27.73 -41.08 -36.05
N LEU A 82 -27.20 -42.29 -35.87
CA LEU A 82 -26.22 -42.57 -34.82
C LEU A 82 -24.88 -41.88 -35.08
N ARG A 83 -24.43 -41.77 -36.34
CA ARG A 83 -23.21 -41.02 -36.67
C ARG A 83 -23.37 -39.54 -36.42
N ASP A 84 -24.51 -38.96 -36.83
CA ASP A 84 -24.82 -37.55 -36.59
C ASP A 84 -24.82 -37.27 -35.08
N ARG A 85 -25.42 -38.16 -34.28
CA ARG A 85 -25.45 -38.05 -32.82
C ARG A 85 -24.06 -38.13 -32.18
N VAL A 86 -23.18 -38.99 -32.70
CA VAL A 86 -21.79 -39.09 -32.22
C VAL A 86 -21.04 -37.80 -32.53
N GLN A 87 -21.20 -37.25 -33.74
CA GLN A 87 -20.57 -35.99 -34.13
C GLN A 87 -21.04 -34.83 -33.25
N GLU A 88 -22.35 -34.71 -33.00
CA GLU A 88 -22.91 -33.70 -32.08
C GLU A 88 -22.25 -33.78 -30.69
N LEU A 89 -22.13 -34.99 -30.13
CA LEU A 89 -21.52 -35.20 -28.82
C LEU A 89 -20.02 -34.88 -28.80
N GLU A 90 -19.31 -35.17 -29.89
CA GLU A 90 -17.89 -34.79 -30.04
C GLU A 90 -17.71 -33.27 -30.07
N GLU A 91 -18.57 -32.56 -30.81
CA GLU A 91 -18.59 -31.10 -30.89
C GLU A 91 -18.94 -30.47 -29.53
N GLU A 92 -19.97 -30.98 -28.84
CA GLU A 92 -20.35 -30.54 -27.49
C GLU A 92 -19.21 -30.78 -26.48
N SER A 93 -18.54 -31.93 -26.55
CA SER A 93 -17.39 -32.26 -25.69
C SER A 93 -16.21 -31.30 -25.92
N ALA A 94 -15.91 -30.98 -27.17
CA ALA A 94 -14.87 -30.02 -27.53
C ALA A 94 -15.20 -28.60 -27.03
N ALA A 95 -16.45 -28.17 -27.18
CA ALA A 95 -16.94 -26.89 -26.68
C ALA A 95 -16.88 -26.83 -25.14
N LEU A 96 -17.29 -27.91 -24.45
CA LEU A 96 -17.23 -28.01 -22.99
C LEU A 96 -15.79 -27.97 -22.48
N SER A 97 -14.86 -28.67 -23.14
CA SER A 97 -13.43 -28.64 -22.80
C SER A 97 -12.85 -27.23 -22.91
N THR A 98 -13.17 -26.52 -24.00
CA THR A 98 -12.75 -25.13 -24.22
C THR A 98 -13.33 -24.19 -23.15
N SER A 99 -14.62 -24.36 -22.84
CA SER A 99 -15.30 -23.60 -21.78
C SER A 99 -14.66 -23.84 -20.41
N LYS A 100 -14.36 -25.10 -20.08
CA LYS A 100 -13.69 -25.49 -18.83
C LYS A 100 -12.34 -24.78 -18.69
N ILE A 101 -11.48 -24.85 -19.72
CA ILE A 101 -10.16 -24.18 -19.73
C ILE A 101 -10.33 -22.67 -19.48
N ARG A 102 -11.28 -22.01 -20.17
CA ARG A 102 -11.54 -20.58 -19.99
C ARG A 102 -11.97 -20.24 -18.56
N THR A 103 -12.85 -21.04 -17.97
CA THR A 103 -13.32 -20.83 -16.59
C THR A 103 -12.19 -21.05 -15.57
N GLU A 104 -11.32 -22.03 -15.81
CA GLU A 104 -10.17 -22.32 -14.96
C GLU A 104 -9.14 -21.18 -14.98
N ILE A 105 -8.82 -20.63 -16.16
CA ILE A 105 -7.95 -19.45 -16.30
C ILE A 105 -8.54 -18.26 -15.54
N THR A 106 -9.85 -18.02 -15.68
CA THR A 106 -10.54 -16.91 -15.00
C THR A 106 -10.49 -17.08 -13.48
N ALA A 107 -10.73 -18.30 -12.98
CA ALA A 107 -10.67 -18.62 -11.57
C ALA A 107 -9.24 -18.43 -11.01
N GLN A 108 -8.22 -18.91 -11.73
CA GLN A 108 -6.82 -18.73 -11.33
C GLN A 108 -6.42 -17.24 -11.26
N SER A 109 -6.86 -16.44 -12.23
CA SER A 109 -6.64 -14.98 -12.22
C SER A 109 -7.28 -14.32 -10.99
N ALA A 110 -8.54 -14.65 -10.70
CA ALA A 110 -9.25 -14.11 -9.54
C ALA A 110 -8.62 -14.53 -8.21
N ILE A 111 -8.13 -15.78 -8.11
CA ILE A 111 -7.40 -16.26 -6.92
C ILE A 111 -6.12 -15.45 -6.72
N LYS A 112 -5.36 -15.19 -7.78
CA LYS A 112 -4.12 -14.42 -7.71
C LYS A 112 -4.37 -12.98 -7.26
N GLU A 113 -5.36 -12.31 -7.86
CA GLU A 113 -5.75 -10.95 -7.47
C GLU A 113 -6.19 -10.90 -6.00
N ASN A 114 -6.99 -11.88 -5.55
CA ASN A 114 -7.43 -11.96 -4.15
C ASN A 114 -6.24 -12.13 -3.18
N GLN A 115 -5.22 -12.91 -3.55
CA GLN A 115 -4.00 -13.05 -2.76
C GLN A 115 -3.20 -11.73 -2.69
N GLU A 116 -3.12 -10.98 -3.79
CA GLU A 116 -2.46 -9.67 -3.82
C GLU A 116 -3.21 -8.64 -2.95
N LEU A 117 -4.54 -8.60 -3.03
CA LEU A 117 -5.37 -7.76 -2.18
C LEU A 117 -5.20 -8.11 -0.70
N LYS A 118 -5.15 -9.41 -0.34
CA LYS A 118 -4.88 -9.83 1.05
C LYS A 118 -3.54 -9.31 1.56
N LYS A 119 -2.47 -9.37 0.75
CA LYS A 119 -1.16 -8.80 1.12
C LYS A 119 -1.25 -7.29 1.34
N LYS A 120 -1.96 -6.58 0.47
CA LYS A 120 -2.16 -5.13 0.59
C LYS A 120 -2.96 -4.74 1.83
N VAL A 121 -3.96 -5.54 2.21
CA VAL A 121 -4.71 -5.34 3.46
C VAL A 121 -3.79 -5.45 4.67
N VAL A 122 -2.92 -6.47 4.73
CA VAL A 122 -1.95 -6.62 5.82
C VAL A 122 -0.98 -5.44 5.86
N GLU A 123 -0.42 -5.02 4.72
CA GLU A 123 0.48 -3.85 4.65
C GLU A 123 -0.19 -2.56 5.13
N LEU A 124 -1.45 -2.33 4.75
CA LEU A 124 -2.21 -1.16 5.19
C LEU A 124 -2.54 -1.21 6.67
N ASP A 125 -2.84 -2.39 7.21
CA ASP A 125 -3.08 -2.59 8.64
C ASP A 125 -1.81 -2.30 9.46
N GLU A 126 -0.65 -2.80 9.02
CA GLU A 126 0.65 -2.49 9.65
C GLU A 126 0.96 -0.98 9.64
N LYS A 127 0.70 -0.31 8.52
CA LYS A 127 0.85 1.15 8.40
C LYS A 127 -0.10 1.90 9.33
N LEU A 128 -1.34 1.44 9.45
CA LEU A 128 -2.33 2.02 10.35
C LEU A 128 -1.91 1.86 11.81
N GLN A 129 -1.49 0.66 12.23
CA GLN A 129 -1.01 0.40 13.58
C GLN A 129 0.20 1.26 13.94
N LYS A 130 1.15 1.42 13.00
CA LYS A 130 2.28 2.32 13.19
C LYS A 130 1.85 3.78 13.39
N CYS A 131 0.95 4.28 12.55
CA CYS A 131 0.42 5.64 12.66
C CYS A 131 -0.32 5.86 13.98
N LEU A 132 -1.12 4.88 14.42
CA LEU A 132 -1.80 4.94 15.72
C LEU A 132 -0.81 5.03 16.88
N LYS A 133 0.26 4.24 16.84
CA LYS A 133 1.31 4.29 17.87
C LYS A 133 2.04 5.64 17.90
N GLU A 134 2.44 6.15 16.73
CA GLU A 134 3.09 7.47 16.61
C GLU A 134 2.17 8.60 17.11
N ASN A 135 0.87 8.53 16.80
CA ASN A 135 -0.12 9.50 17.28
C ASN A 135 -0.29 9.46 18.81
N GLU A 136 -0.30 8.27 19.41
CA GLU A 136 -0.38 8.11 20.86
C GLU A 136 0.89 8.64 21.56
N GLU A 137 2.07 8.36 21.00
CA GLU A 137 3.35 8.92 21.47
C GLU A 137 3.36 10.45 21.38
N ASN A 138 2.93 11.02 20.26
CA ASN A 138 2.81 12.48 20.09
C ASN A 138 1.84 13.10 21.10
N LYS A 139 0.68 12.48 21.33
CA LYS A 139 -0.30 12.95 22.32
C LYS A 139 0.27 12.94 23.74
N ASN A 140 1.02 11.89 24.09
CA ASN A 140 1.71 11.80 25.37
C ASN A 140 2.80 12.87 25.52
N GLN A 141 3.57 13.13 24.46
CA GLN A 141 4.60 14.18 24.46
C GLN A 141 3.98 15.57 24.60
N VAL A 142 2.89 15.86 23.87
CA VAL A 142 2.14 17.12 24.00
C VAL A 142 1.61 17.27 25.43
N SER A 143 0.98 16.23 26.00
CA SER A 143 0.49 16.28 27.38
C SER A 143 1.61 16.53 28.39
N GLN A 144 2.77 15.90 28.22
CA GLN A 144 3.94 16.14 29.07
C GLN A 144 4.46 17.58 28.94
N ASN A 145 4.52 18.12 27.72
CA ASN A 145 4.95 19.49 27.49
C ASN A 145 3.96 20.51 28.07
N CYS A 146 2.65 20.28 27.95
CA CYS A 146 1.63 21.11 28.59
C CYS A 146 1.83 21.17 30.11
N ARG A 147 2.03 20.02 30.77
CA ARG A 147 2.33 20.00 32.22
C ARG A 147 3.58 20.80 32.58
N LYS A 148 4.67 20.63 31.84
CA LYS A 148 5.91 21.41 32.05
C LYS A 148 5.69 22.92 31.85
N HIS A 149 4.90 23.31 30.86
CA HIS A 149 4.55 24.70 30.63
C HIS A 149 3.70 25.28 31.76
N GLU A 150 2.69 24.53 32.23
CA GLU A 150 1.87 24.91 33.39
C GLU A 150 2.73 25.06 34.66
N GLU A 151 3.65 24.13 34.92
CA GLU A 151 4.60 24.20 36.04
C GLU A 151 5.51 25.44 35.94
N PHE A 152 6.04 25.73 34.76
CA PHE A 152 6.86 26.93 34.53
C PHE A 152 6.06 28.22 34.75
N LEU A 153 4.82 28.28 34.25
CA LEU A 153 3.94 29.43 34.45
C LEU A 153 3.61 29.64 35.93
N ALA A 154 3.37 28.55 36.68
CA ALA A 154 3.15 28.64 38.12
C ALA A 154 4.38 29.22 38.84
N GLN A 155 5.59 28.71 38.53
CA GLN A 155 6.84 29.26 39.09
C GLN A 155 7.06 30.73 38.73
N LEU A 156 6.76 31.11 37.49
CA LEU A 156 6.86 32.50 37.04
C LEU A 156 5.89 33.42 37.79
N ARG A 157 4.65 32.98 38.00
CA ARG A 157 3.65 33.70 38.81
C ARG A 157 4.12 33.88 40.25
N ASP A 158 4.66 32.84 40.86
CA ASP A 158 5.19 32.89 42.23
C ASP A 158 6.38 33.86 42.34
N CYS A 159 7.28 33.89 41.35
CA CYS A 159 8.46 34.78 41.35
C CYS A 159 8.12 36.25 41.09
N LEU A 160 7.08 36.50 40.29
CA LEU A 160 6.68 37.86 39.91
C LEU A 160 5.71 38.51 40.90
N ASP A 161 5.39 37.83 42.01
CA ASP A 161 4.52 38.26 43.13
C ASP A 161 3.49 39.31 42.75
N PRO A 162 2.32 38.90 42.20
CA PRO A 162 1.26 39.84 41.97
C PRO A 162 0.64 40.18 43.33
N GLU A 163 0.62 41.46 43.68
CA GLU A 163 -0.38 41.98 44.60
C GLU A 163 -1.78 41.48 44.15
N LYS A 164 -2.27 40.42 44.81
CA LYS A 164 -3.67 39.96 44.88
C LYS A 164 -4.52 39.98 43.59
N ASN A 165 -3.95 39.74 42.41
CA ASN A 165 -4.76 39.56 41.20
C ASN A 165 -4.64 38.12 40.68
N GLU A 166 -5.59 37.30 41.11
CA GLU A 166 -5.76 35.87 40.82
C GLU A 166 -6.02 35.55 39.33
N LYS A 167 -5.86 36.51 38.41
CA LYS A 167 -6.30 36.44 36.99
C LYS A 167 -5.30 37.03 35.98
N ALA A 168 -4.02 37.20 36.31
CA ALA A 168 -3.04 37.65 35.32
C ALA A 168 -2.92 36.62 34.17
N SER A 169 -3.09 37.08 32.93
CA SER A 169 -2.89 36.24 31.75
C SER A 169 -1.41 35.97 31.50
N ASP A 170 -1.10 34.97 30.69
CA ASP A 170 0.29 34.62 30.37
C ASP A 170 1.00 35.78 29.65
N GLU A 171 0.29 36.49 28.78
CA GLU A 171 0.75 37.74 28.16
C GLU A 171 1.10 38.81 29.20
N ASP A 172 0.29 38.99 30.25
CA ASP A 172 0.56 39.99 31.30
C ASP A 172 1.85 39.67 32.08
N LEU A 173 2.09 38.38 32.36
CA LEU A 173 3.30 37.93 33.03
C LEU A 173 4.55 38.16 32.16
N ILE A 174 4.45 37.88 30.86
CA ILE A 174 5.54 38.11 29.90
C ILE A 174 5.85 39.62 29.81
N LEU A 175 4.82 40.46 29.73
CA LEU A 175 4.99 41.92 29.71
C LEU A 175 5.69 42.39 30.99
N LYS A 176 5.25 41.92 32.17
CA LYS A 176 5.85 42.31 33.44
C LYS A 176 7.31 41.89 33.57
N LEU A 177 7.64 40.66 33.14
CA LEU A 177 9.02 40.18 33.10
C LEU A 177 9.87 41.07 32.16
N GLY A 178 9.32 41.47 31.02
CA GLY A 178 9.95 42.39 30.08
C GLY A 178 10.21 43.78 30.67
N GLU A 179 9.27 44.31 31.45
CA GLU A 179 9.44 45.58 32.19
C GLU A 179 10.55 45.48 33.23
N LEU A 180 10.54 44.44 34.08
CA LEU A 180 11.58 44.22 35.08
C LEU A 180 12.96 44.04 34.45
N CYS A 181 13.06 43.38 33.29
CA CYS A 181 14.31 43.31 32.54
C CYS A 181 14.85 44.69 32.12
N LYS A 182 13.96 45.58 31.66
CA LYS A 182 14.33 46.96 31.28
C LYS A 182 14.76 47.78 32.50
N GLU A 183 14.02 47.66 33.60
CA GLU A 183 14.35 48.34 34.85
C GLU A 183 15.69 47.86 35.42
N ASN A 184 15.95 46.55 35.42
CA ASN A 184 17.22 45.97 35.83
C ASN A 184 18.39 46.48 34.97
N ALA A 185 18.21 46.56 33.64
CA ALA A 185 19.21 47.14 32.75
C ALA A 185 19.46 48.63 33.06
N PHE A 186 18.42 49.38 33.40
CA PHE A 186 18.53 50.78 33.81
C PHE A 186 19.29 50.95 35.13
N VAL A 187 18.92 50.18 36.17
CA VAL A 187 19.58 50.21 37.48
C VAL A 187 21.06 49.81 37.36
N LYS A 188 21.39 48.79 36.56
CA LYS A 188 22.79 48.46 36.27
C LYS A 188 23.56 49.64 35.65
N GLY A 189 22.92 50.38 34.74
CA GLY A 189 23.52 51.61 34.18
C GLY A 189 23.77 52.68 35.25
N GLN A 190 22.83 52.86 36.19
CA GLN A 190 23.02 53.78 37.32
C GLN A 190 24.16 53.35 38.25
N ILE A 191 24.28 52.04 38.50
CA ILE A 191 25.39 51.49 39.30
C ILE A 191 26.74 51.84 38.66
N VAL A 192 26.90 51.59 37.35
CA VAL A 192 28.14 51.94 36.62
C VAL A 192 28.44 53.43 36.72
N ALA A 193 27.45 54.30 36.54
CA ALA A 193 27.64 55.75 36.65
C ALA A 193 28.05 56.20 38.06
N LEU A 194 27.48 55.57 39.10
CA LEU A 194 27.86 55.83 40.50
C LEU A 194 29.27 55.33 40.81
N GLU A 195 29.65 54.15 40.31
CA GLU A 195 31.00 53.61 40.43
C GLU A 195 32.04 54.54 39.79
N GLU A 196 31.76 55.08 38.61
CA GLU A 196 32.58 56.11 37.96
C GLU A 196 32.70 57.37 38.81
N THR A 197 31.60 57.85 39.39
CA THR A 197 31.58 59.04 40.25
C THR A 197 32.41 58.83 41.52
N ILE A 198 32.29 57.66 42.16
CA ILE A 198 33.10 57.28 43.33
C ILE A 198 34.58 57.28 42.98
N ASN A 199 34.96 56.70 41.84
CA ASN A 199 36.36 56.69 41.39
C ASN A 199 36.90 58.10 41.18
N VAL A 200 36.12 59.01 40.57
CA VAL A 200 36.50 60.42 40.41
C VAL A 200 36.72 61.07 41.78
N HIS A 201 35.76 60.94 42.70
CA HIS A 201 35.90 61.51 44.04
C HIS A 201 37.07 60.91 44.83
N GLU A 202 37.37 59.63 44.67
CA GLU A 202 38.54 59.01 45.28
C GLU A 202 39.84 59.63 44.76
N MET A 203 39.93 59.87 43.45
CA MET A 203 41.07 60.55 42.82
C MET A 203 41.21 62.00 43.29
N GLU A 204 40.10 62.75 43.37
CA GLU A 204 40.07 64.12 43.90
C GLU A 204 40.48 64.19 45.38
N ALA A 205 40.02 63.24 46.20
CA ALA A 205 40.38 63.16 47.61
C ALA A 205 41.87 62.82 47.80
N LYS A 206 42.43 61.93 46.97
CA LYS A 206 43.88 61.65 46.94
C LYS A 206 44.68 62.91 46.61
N ALA A 207 44.31 63.62 45.53
CA ALA A 207 44.96 64.87 45.14
C ALA A 207 44.84 65.98 46.21
N SER A 208 43.67 66.09 46.86
CA SER A 208 43.44 67.03 47.96
C SER A 208 44.30 66.72 49.18
N ARG A 209 44.41 65.43 49.55
CA ARG A 209 45.27 64.96 50.64
C ARG A 209 46.74 65.30 50.39
N GLU A 210 47.23 65.07 49.17
CA GLU A 210 48.59 65.45 48.76
C GLU A 210 48.81 66.97 48.86
N THR A 211 47.83 67.76 48.43
CA THR A 211 47.89 69.23 48.52
C THR A 211 47.95 69.72 49.96
N ILE A 212 47.10 69.17 50.85
CA ILE A 212 47.13 69.48 52.29
C ILE A 212 48.48 69.09 52.90
N MET A 213 49.01 67.91 52.57
CA MET A 213 50.30 67.44 53.07
C MET A 213 51.46 68.38 52.64
N ARG A 214 51.43 68.88 51.40
CA ARG A 214 52.38 69.87 50.89
C ARG A 214 52.28 71.20 51.64
N LEU A 215 51.07 71.76 51.78
CA LEU A 215 50.84 73.01 52.51
C LEU A 215 51.22 72.90 54.00
N ALA A 216 50.86 71.80 54.67
CA ALA A 216 51.25 71.56 56.06
C ALA A 216 52.79 71.52 56.22
N SER A 217 53.50 70.95 55.25
CA SER A 217 54.96 70.94 55.21
C SER A 217 55.54 72.35 54.98
N GLU A 218 54.92 73.18 54.15
CA GLU A 218 55.28 74.59 53.95
C GLU A 218 55.05 75.43 55.22
N VAL A 219 53.89 75.27 55.88
CA VAL A 219 53.57 75.95 57.16
C VAL A 219 54.55 75.57 58.25
N ASN A 220 54.85 74.27 58.43
CA ASN A 220 55.85 73.82 59.40
C ASN A 220 57.23 74.46 59.15
N ARG A 221 57.62 74.61 57.89
CA ARG A 221 58.88 75.28 57.50
C ARG A 221 58.84 76.77 57.83
N ALA A 222 57.73 77.44 57.55
CA ALA A 222 57.53 78.85 57.88
C ALA A 222 57.50 79.08 59.40
N GLN A 223 56.83 78.22 60.18
CA GLN A 223 56.84 78.25 61.65
C GLN A 223 58.25 78.07 62.21
N LYS A 224 59.04 77.11 61.70
CA LYS A 224 60.45 76.96 62.10
C LYS A 224 61.27 78.22 61.83
N LYS A 225 61.09 78.84 60.65
CA LYS A 225 61.75 80.12 60.31
C LYS A 225 61.30 81.26 61.23
N ALA A 226 60.01 81.36 61.53
CA ALA A 226 59.48 82.38 62.44
C ALA A 226 59.98 82.19 63.88
N ALA A 227 60.01 80.95 64.39
CA ALA A 227 60.57 80.63 65.69
C ALA A 227 62.06 81.00 65.78
N SER A 228 62.84 80.68 64.75
CA SER A 228 64.24 81.11 64.63
C SER A 228 64.37 82.64 64.69
N CYS A 229 63.50 83.37 63.99
CA CYS A 229 63.51 84.84 63.97
C CYS A 229 63.12 85.46 65.32
N ILE A 230 62.18 84.84 66.06
CA ILE A 230 61.81 85.23 67.43
C ILE A 230 62.99 85.01 68.38
N GLU A 231 63.70 83.88 68.27
CA GLU A 231 64.88 83.58 69.09
C GLU A 231 66.01 84.58 68.83
N GLU A 232 66.23 84.95 67.56
CA GLU A 232 67.20 85.95 67.12
C GLU A 232 66.84 87.35 67.62
N LYS A 233 65.55 87.73 67.59
CA LYS A 233 65.05 88.96 68.19
C LYS A 233 65.21 88.98 69.71
N GLY A 234 65.01 87.85 70.38
CA GLY A 234 65.24 87.70 71.82
C GLY A 234 66.71 87.96 72.20
N LYS A 235 67.66 87.46 71.40
CA LYS A 235 69.10 87.74 71.56
C LYS A 235 69.41 89.22 71.36
N LEU A 236 68.81 89.88 70.37
CA LEU A 236 68.96 91.32 70.14
C LEU A 236 68.40 92.18 71.28
N SER A 237 67.25 91.81 71.85
CA SER A 237 66.68 92.53 73.01
C SER A 237 67.54 92.38 74.27
N GLN A 238 68.23 91.24 74.45
CA GLN A 238 69.19 91.05 75.53
C GLN A 238 70.42 91.96 75.36
N VAL A 239 70.91 92.13 74.13
CA VAL A 239 72.01 93.07 73.82
C VAL A 239 71.60 94.52 74.09
N GLN A 240 70.39 94.92 73.69
CA GLN A 240 69.87 96.27 73.98
C GLN A 240 69.67 96.53 75.48
N TYR A 241 69.25 95.53 76.26
CA TYR A 241 69.13 95.67 77.71
C TYR A 241 70.49 95.90 78.36
N VAL A 242 71.53 95.18 77.92
CA VAL A 242 72.91 95.38 78.39
C VAL A 242 73.43 96.77 78.00
N GLU A 243 73.16 97.24 76.78
CA GLU A 243 73.51 98.60 76.36
C GLU A 243 72.82 99.67 77.20
N HIS A 244 71.52 99.53 77.49
CA HIS A 244 70.77 100.49 78.30
C HIS A 244 71.25 100.52 79.76
N VAL A 245 71.61 99.38 80.33
CA VAL A 245 72.21 99.29 81.67
C VAL A 245 73.59 99.94 81.68
N CYS A 246 74.44 99.66 80.69
CA CYS A 246 75.74 100.30 80.54
C CYS A 246 75.63 101.83 80.38
N ALA A 247 74.70 102.32 79.56
CA ALA A 247 74.46 103.75 79.40
C ALA A 247 74.00 104.42 80.72
N SER A 248 73.15 103.73 81.50
CA SER A 248 72.68 104.22 82.80
C SER A 248 73.80 104.27 83.85
N VAL A 249 74.69 103.27 83.87
CA VAL A 249 75.90 103.26 84.72
C VAL A 249 76.86 104.38 84.35
N ILE A 250 77.06 104.63 83.04
CA ILE A 250 77.91 105.73 82.55
C ILE A 250 77.32 107.10 82.93
N MET A 251 76.00 107.28 82.81
CA MET A 251 75.31 108.50 83.25
C MET A 251 75.45 108.73 84.75
N PHE A 252 75.29 107.67 85.58
CA PHE A 252 75.46 107.75 87.03
C PHE A 252 76.91 108.11 87.43
N MET A 253 77.91 107.56 86.72
CA MET A 253 79.32 107.92 86.88
C MET A 253 79.60 109.38 86.53
N LYS A 254 79.02 109.89 85.42
CA LYS A 254 79.14 111.32 85.04
C LYS A 254 78.51 112.25 86.07
N GLN A 255 77.35 111.91 86.63
CA GLN A 255 76.69 112.71 87.66
C GLN A 255 77.53 112.78 88.95
N LYS A 256 78.17 111.67 89.35
CA LYS A 256 79.07 111.62 90.52
C LYS A 256 80.36 112.41 90.33
N LEU A 257 80.93 112.44 89.13
CA LEU A 257 82.13 113.23 88.83
C LEU A 257 81.86 114.75 88.80
N LYS A 258 80.64 115.17 88.43
CA LYS A 258 80.27 116.60 88.41
C LYS A 258 80.10 117.23 89.81
N ILE A 259 79.97 116.42 90.86
CA ILE A 259 79.82 116.89 92.26
C ILE A 259 81.20 117.05 92.95
N ARG A 260 82.30 116.54 92.37
CA ARG A 260 83.61 116.46 93.05
C ARG A 260 84.66 117.52 92.67
N CYS A 261 84.36 118.41 91.73
CA CYS A 261 85.29 119.48 91.31
C CYS A 261 84.61 120.86 91.13
N GLY A 262 83.52 121.11 91.87
CA GLY A 262 83.10 122.47 92.21
C GLY A 262 83.85 122.95 93.44
#